data_AF-A0A943SSI8-F1
#
_entry.id   AF-A0A943SSI8-F1
#
_cell.length_a   1.000
_cell.length_b   1.000
_cell.length_c   1.000
_cell.angle_alpha   90.00
_cell.angle_beta   90.00
_cell.angle_gamma   90.00
#
_symmetry.space_group_name_H-M   'P 1'
#
loop_
_entity.id
_entity.type
_entity.pdbx_description
1 polymer ?
#
loop_
_entity_poly.entity_id
_entity_poly.type
_entity_poly.pdbx_seq_one_letter_code
_entity_poly.pdbx_strand_id
1 'polypeptide(L)'
;MKKVMITLLAGASVLSLVACTPKRYERQSKPKTATSSTVKKEKKDTGQKYYQEVLERYAKYDTALKNGDKAGLFAELGKIQSGSEESIYLDALERLGTPVTFQYAFTDLNKDGVDELLVSNQYTGNKQYVSAIYYLKGQKAELLHTAYTAAVGGYRSSLDLFDNGQIVYATWQSVNPDQELTLYALGKGEAKEEKKATIQIGGDQTAEQALGISAKQLDLSKLDWKTFDGSGDSKSSAKAEEKKSESFQVQVSVSDLRIRKEPSTSAPSAGMIAKGTHTITETVEADGHTWGKLESGQGWIALDYTTRVDGSKSASSSKKSSGMNIQEIQNGDFSSIAGTWRNGKGWTLVFDGAGSADQVFLNGESMVVNRIQPTDNHLSGGFANPKYKVGGAIIRFIPAGTSLPVYVEQIADPSDIGKDRIWTGQSAGWEASDFFYRVD
;
A
#
# COMPACT_ATOMS: atom_id res chain seq x y z
N MET A 1 55.91 -36.74 67.84
CA MET A 1 54.99 -37.74 67.26
C MET A 1 54.60 -37.27 65.86
N LYS A 2 54.78 -38.16 64.87
CA LYS A 2 54.10 -38.35 63.56
C LYS A 2 53.58 -37.13 62.78
N LYS A 3 53.69 -37.02 61.46
CA LYS A 3 54.41 -37.71 60.36
C LYS A 3 53.99 -36.94 59.08
N VAL A 4 54.94 -36.73 58.15
CA VAL A 4 54.86 -36.96 56.68
C VAL A 4 53.78 -36.17 55.90
N MET A 5 54.05 -35.16 55.05
CA MET A 5 54.93 -35.05 53.85
C MET A 5 54.31 -35.63 52.56
N ILE A 6 54.57 -34.92 51.45
CA ILE A 6 54.72 -35.36 50.05
C ILE A 6 53.69 -34.81 49.04
N THR A 7 54.13 -33.74 48.38
CA THR A 7 53.85 -33.33 47.00
C THR A 7 54.50 -34.31 46.00
N LEU A 8 53.89 -34.60 44.85
CA LEU A 8 54.63 -35.14 43.69
C LEU A 8 53.96 -34.76 42.36
N LEU A 9 54.81 -34.25 41.46
CA LEU A 9 54.62 -33.90 40.07
C LEU A 9 55.22 -35.01 39.19
N ALA A 10 54.96 -34.94 37.87
CA ALA A 10 55.52 -35.76 36.77
C ALA A 10 54.80 -37.09 36.49
N GLY A 11 54.67 -37.56 35.25
CA GLY A 11 55.22 -37.12 33.97
C GLY A 11 54.65 -37.98 32.83
N ALA A 12 54.93 -37.55 31.61
CA ALA A 12 54.50 -38.14 30.35
C ALA A 12 54.89 -39.62 30.16
N SER A 13 54.14 -40.34 29.33
CA SER A 13 54.71 -41.44 28.56
C SER A 13 53.96 -41.67 27.24
N VAL A 14 54.71 -41.48 26.15
CA VAL A 14 54.43 -41.86 24.78
C VAL A 14 54.90 -43.31 24.60
N LEU A 15 54.09 -44.17 24.00
CA LEU A 15 54.53 -45.44 23.43
C LEU A 15 53.97 -45.58 22.01
N SER A 16 54.91 -45.66 21.07
CA SER A 16 54.76 -45.96 19.64
C SER A 16 54.99 -47.45 19.36
N LEU A 17 54.64 -47.85 18.12
CA LEU A 17 54.97 -49.11 17.39
C LEU A 17 53.85 -50.18 17.47
N VAL A 18 53.45 -50.93 16.43
CA VAL A 18 54.11 -51.39 15.18
C VAL A 18 53.05 -51.55 14.07
N ALA A 19 53.47 -51.36 12.82
CA ALA A 19 52.71 -51.59 11.58
C ALA A 19 52.48 -53.08 11.25
N CYS A 20 51.32 -53.39 10.65
CA CYS A 20 51.12 -54.59 9.85
C CYS A 20 50.66 -54.19 8.43
N THR A 21 51.58 -54.25 7.48
CA THR A 21 51.28 -54.34 6.04
C THR A 21 50.89 -55.76 5.65
N PRO A 22 49.98 -55.92 4.68
CA PRO A 22 50.23 -56.92 3.65
C PRO A 22 50.07 -56.40 2.21
N LYS A 23 51.07 -56.78 1.42
CA LYS A 23 51.06 -57.19 0.01
C LYS A 23 50.54 -56.22 -1.07
N ARG A 24 51.55 -55.62 -1.71
CA ARG A 24 51.62 -55.18 -3.10
C ARG A 24 50.99 -56.23 -4.06
N TYR A 25 49.90 -55.86 -4.71
CA TYR A 25 49.50 -56.39 -6.02
C TYR A 25 49.62 -55.24 -7.02
N GLU A 26 50.54 -55.35 -7.98
CA GLU A 26 50.51 -54.52 -9.17
C GLU A 26 49.32 -54.95 -10.04
N ARG A 27 48.41 -54.01 -10.29
CA ARG A 27 47.48 -54.11 -11.42
C ARG A 27 47.44 -52.76 -12.12
N GLN A 28 48.08 -52.68 -13.28
CA GLN A 28 47.90 -51.59 -14.22
C GLN A 28 46.45 -51.58 -14.73
N SER A 29 45.73 -50.48 -14.53
CA SER A 29 44.63 -50.07 -15.41
C SER A 29 44.34 -48.56 -15.29
N LYS A 30 44.44 -47.90 -16.45
CA LYS A 30 44.06 -46.53 -16.90
C LYS A 30 43.38 -45.53 -15.93
N PRO A 31 43.67 -44.22 -16.06
CA PRO A 31 43.08 -43.18 -15.23
C PRO A 31 41.57 -43.05 -15.50
N LYS A 32 40.76 -43.26 -14.45
CA LYS A 32 39.38 -42.79 -14.41
C LYS A 32 39.36 -41.42 -13.72
N THR A 33 38.83 -40.46 -14.45
CA THR A 33 38.51 -39.08 -14.08
C THR A 33 37.99 -39.01 -12.64
N ALA A 34 38.66 -38.20 -11.81
CA ALA A 34 38.14 -37.80 -10.51
C ALA A 34 36.81 -37.07 -10.74
N THR A 35 35.72 -37.78 -10.51
CA THR A 35 34.43 -37.12 -10.32
C THR A 35 34.45 -36.62 -8.89
N SER A 36 34.60 -35.30 -8.71
CA SER A 36 34.33 -34.65 -7.45
C SER A 36 32.90 -35.02 -7.05
N SER A 37 32.74 -35.93 -6.10
CA SER A 37 31.46 -36.11 -5.43
C SER A 37 31.24 -34.87 -4.57
N THR A 38 30.67 -33.84 -5.20
CA THR A 38 30.01 -32.77 -4.48
C THR A 38 28.91 -33.46 -3.69
N VAL A 39 29.16 -33.70 -2.41
CA VAL A 39 28.10 -34.01 -1.45
C VAL A 39 27.13 -32.85 -1.57
N LYS A 40 26.02 -33.06 -2.30
CA LYS A 40 24.88 -32.15 -2.22
C LYS A 40 24.49 -32.18 -0.75
N LYS A 41 24.82 -31.12 -0.01
CA LYS A 41 24.12 -30.83 1.25
C LYS A 41 22.65 -30.89 0.88
N GLU A 42 21.92 -31.87 1.42
CA GLU A 42 20.47 -31.79 1.41
C GLU A 42 20.12 -30.42 1.99
N LYS A 43 19.43 -29.60 1.19
CA LYS A 43 18.97 -28.29 1.63
C LYS A 43 18.01 -28.59 2.78
N LYS A 44 18.40 -28.22 4.01
CA LYS A 44 17.51 -28.31 5.18
C LYS A 44 16.21 -27.61 4.80
N ASP A 45 15.09 -28.30 4.92
CA ASP A 45 13.78 -27.72 4.67
C ASP A 45 13.51 -26.70 5.78
N THR A 46 13.56 -25.41 5.43
CA THR A 46 13.31 -24.29 6.33
C THR A 46 11.85 -23.81 6.24
N GLY A 47 10.96 -24.56 5.59
CA GLY A 47 9.54 -24.21 5.51
C GLY A 47 9.18 -23.17 4.44
N GLN A 48 10.16 -22.61 3.70
CA GLN A 48 9.93 -21.59 2.66
C GLN A 48 8.83 -21.95 1.65
N LYS A 49 8.67 -23.25 1.34
CA LYS A 49 7.63 -23.76 0.42
C LYS A 49 6.20 -23.44 0.87
N TYR A 50 5.95 -23.29 2.16
CA TYR A 50 4.63 -23.00 2.72
C TYR A 50 4.20 -21.54 2.55
N TYR A 51 5.10 -20.67 2.07
CA TYR A 51 4.77 -19.28 1.73
C TYR A 51 4.42 -19.08 0.26
N GLN A 52 4.35 -20.15 -0.54
CA GLN A 52 4.13 -20.05 -1.99
C GLN A 52 2.85 -19.25 -2.35
N GLU A 53 1.74 -19.51 -1.65
CA GLU A 53 0.49 -18.76 -1.88
C GLU A 53 0.62 -17.26 -1.56
N VAL A 54 1.42 -16.91 -0.54
CA VAL A 54 1.70 -15.50 -0.20
C VAL A 54 2.54 -14.86 -1.29
N LEU A 55 3.60 -15.54 -1.74
CA LEU A 55 4.49 -15.03 -2.79
C LEU A 55 3.75 -14.82 -4.12
N GLU A 56 2.91 -15.78 -4.53
CA GLU A 56 2.10 -15.66 -5.75
C GLU A 56 1.12 -14.48 -5.67
N ARG A 57 0.57 -14.21 -4.49
CA ARG A 57 -0.33 -13.07 -4.25
C ARG A 57 0.42 -11.73 -4.36
N TYR A 58 1.56 -11.61 -3.68
CA TYR A 58 2.40 -10.41 -3.74
C TYR A 58 2.98 -10.16 -5.13
N ALA A 59 3.28 -11.20 -5.91
CA ALA A 59 3.68 -11.06 -7.31
C ALA A 59 2.58 -10.39 -8.16
N LYS A 60 1.31 -10.73 -7.91
CA LYS A 60 0.18 -10.09 -8.60
C LYS A 60 -0.03 -8.67 -8.11
N TYR A 61 0.11 -8.40 -6.81
CA TYR A 61 0.05 -7.04 -6.27
C TYR A 61 1.13 -6.15 -6.89
N ASP A 62 2.36 -6.64 -6.94
CA ASP A 62 3.49 -5.95 -7.56
C ASP A 62 3.24 -5.66 -9.04
N THR A 63 2.74 -6.64 -9.79
CA THR A 63 2.39 -6.48 -11.21
C THR A 63 1.28 -5.44 -11.40
N ALA A 64 0.22 -5.51 -10.60
CA ALA A 64 -0.92 -4.60 -10.70
C ALA A 64 -0.51 -3.17 -10.34
N LEU A 65 0.26 -2.97 -9.27
CA LEU A 65 0.76 -1.66 -8.86
C LEU A 65 1.72 -1.05 -9.90
N LYS A 66 2.64 -1.86 -10.47
CA LYS A 66 3.54 -1.40 -11.55
C LYS A 66 2.80 -0.98 -12.81
N ASN A 67 1.70 -1.65 -13.13
CA ASN A 67 0.90 -1.39 -14.33
C ASN A 67 -0.23 -0.37 -14.10
N GLY A 68 -0.43 0.12 -12.88
CA GLY A 68 -1.60 0.95 -12.52
C GLY A 68 -2.94 0.21 -12.66
N ASP A 69 -2.94 -1.12 -12.66
CA ASP A 69 -4.13 -1.96 -12.81
C ASP A 69 -4.91 -2.06 -11.50
N LYS A 70 -5.72 -1.04 -11.24
CA LYS A 70 -6.59 -0.96 -10.07
C LYS A 70 -7.59 -2.11 -10.02
N ALA A 71 -8.20 -2.44 -11.16
CA ALA A 71 -9.23 -3.48 -11.24
C ALA A 71 -8.65 -4.86 -10.91
N GLY A 72 -7.47 -5.18 -11.45
CA GLY A 72 -6.74 -6.41 -11.14
C GLY A 72 -6.31 -6.48 -9.67
N LEU A 73 -5.84 -5.37 -9.10
CA LEU A 73 -5.50 -5.30 -7.68
C LEU A 73 -6.74 -5.58 -6.79
N PHE A 74 -7.87 -4.91 -7.05
CA PHE A 74 -9.11 -5.12 -6.29
C PHE A 74 -9.69 -6.53 -6.47
N ALA A 75 -9.53 -7.14 -7.65
CA ALA A 75 -9.94 -8.52 -7.88
C ALA A 75 -9.12 -9.52 -7.04
N GLU A 76 -7.82 -9.27 -6.83
CA GLU A 76 -7.00 -10.08 -5.95
C GLU A 76 -7.28 -9.79 -4.46
N LEU A 77 -7.62 -8.55 -4.11
CA LEU A 77 -8.06 -8.18 -2.75
C LEU A 77 -9.40 -8.80 -2.36
N GLY A 78 -10.34 -8.94 -3.31
CA GLY A 78 -11.62 -9.59 -3.06
C GLY A 78 -11.51 -11.08 -2.67
N LYS A 79 -10.33 -11.68 -2.79
CA LYS A 79 -10.05 -13.08 -2.42
C LYS A 79 -9.61 -13.23 -0.96
N ILE A 80 -9.19 -12.15 -0.31
CA ILE A 80 -8.86 -12.13 1.12
C ILE A 80 -10.05 -11.59 1.91
N GLN A 81 -10.08 -11.87 3.22
CA GLN A 81 -11.13 -11.38 4.08
C GLN A 81 -11.16 -9.84 4.05
N SER A 82 -12.31 -9.27 3.70
CA SER A 82 -12.52 -7.81 3.72
C SER A 82 -12.28 -7.25 5.12
N GLY A 83 -11.55 -6.15 5.21
CA GLY A 83 -11.16 -5.53 6.48
C GLY A 83 -10.00 -6.23 7.20
N SER A 84 -9.39 -7.27 6.60
CA SER A 84 -8.13 -7.81 7.10
C SER A 84 -7.02 -6.78 7.02
N GLU A 85 -6.02 -6.89 7.90
CA GLU A 85 -4.89 -5.96 7.94
C GLU A 85 -4.15 -5.86 6.59
N GLU A 86 -3.97 -6.99 5.89
CA GLU A 86 -3.38 -7.00 4.54
C GLU A 86 -4.24 -6.26 3.52
N SER A 87 -5.57 -6.38 3.60
CA SER A 87 -6.48 -5.67 2.69
C SER A 87 -6.41 -4.15 2.87
N ILE A 88 -6.32 -3.69 4.12
CA ILE A 88 -6.20 -2.26 4.45
C ILE A 88 -4.85 -1.72 4.03
N TYR A 89 -3.79 -2.49 4.25
CA TYR A 89 -2.44 -2.17 3.80
C TYR A 89 -2.39 -1.93 2.29
N LEU A 90 -2.94 -2.85 1.50
CA LEU A 90 -2.89 -2.76 0.03
C LEU A 90 -3.81 -1.67 -0.52
N ASP A 91 -4.96 -1.44 0.10
CA ASP A 91 -5.80 -0.26 -0.18
C ASP A 91 -5.01 1.04 0.08
N ALA A 92 -4.22 1.10 1.15
CA ALA A 92 -3.35 2.25 1.40
C ALA A 92 -2.28 2.41 0.31
N LEU A 93 -1.72 1.33 -0.22
CA LEU A 93 -0.70 1.38 -1.29
C LEU A 93 -1.26 1.82 -2.65
N GLU A 94 -2.45 1.37 -3.02
CA GLU A 94 -3.11 1.80 -4.27
C GLU A 94 -3.31 3.32 -4.31
N ARG A 95 -3.58 3.89 -3.14
CA ARG A 95 -3.83 5.33 -2.95
C ARG A 95 -2.56 6.16 -2.89
N LEU A 96 -1.39 5.53 -2.78
CA LEU A 96 -0.13 6.23 -2.83
C LEU A 96 0.17 6.56 -4.29
N GLY A 97 0.19 7.85 -4.63
CA GLY A 97 0.61 8.33 -5.96
C GLY A 97 2.11 8.11 -6.26
N THR A 98 2.81 7.33 -5.45
CA THR A 98 4.22 6.97 -5.63
C THR A 98 4.31 5.53 -6.07
N PRO A 99 5.07 5.21 -7.15
CA PRO A 99 5.29 3.84 -7.56
C PRO A 99 5.85 3.01 -6.41
N VAL A 100 5.27 1.84 -6.19
CA VAL A 100 5.68 0.88 -5.18
C VAL A 100 6.29 -0.33 -5.87
N THR A 101 7.43 -0.80 -5.38
CA THR A 101 8.02 -2.08 -5.80
C THR A 101 8.18 -2.98 -4.59
N PHE A 102 7.66 -4.20 -4.68
CA PHE A 102 7.81 -5.18 -3.63
C PHE A 102 9.12 -5.96 -3.74
N GLN A 103 9.66 -6.29 -2.58
CA GLN A 103 10.75 -7.23 -2.40
C GLN A 103 10.43 -8.14 -1.22
N TYR A 104 11.06 -9.31 -1.18
CA TYR A 104 10.91 -10.23 -0.05
C TYR A 104 12.23 -10.87 0.35
N ALA A 105 12.35 -11.27 1.60
CA ALA A 105 13.48 -12.02 2.12
C ALA A 105 12.98 -13.13 3.06
N PHE A 106 13.71 -14.24 3.08
CA PHE A 106 13.51 -15.29 4.07
C PHE A 106 14.60 -15.23 5.12
N THR A 107 14.23 -15.31 6.38
CA THR A 107 15.18 -15.33 7.50
C THR A 107 14.58 -16.05 8.69
N ASP A 108 15.37 -16.93 9.31
CA ASP A 108 15.07 -17.59 10.59
C ASP A 108 15.30 -16.58 11.73
N LEU A 109 14.26 -15.82 12.08
CA LEU A 109 14.34 -14.72 13.06
C LEU A 109 14.55 -15.25 14.47
N ASN A 110 13.85 -16.33 14.84
CA ASN A 110 13.87 -16.91 16.18
C ASN A 110 14.89 -18.04 16.37
N LYS A 111 15.63 -18.39 15.31
CA LYS A 111 16.68 -19.44 15.29
C LYS A 111 16.13 -20.83 15.58
N ASP A 112 14.88 -21.10 15.22
CA ASP A 112 14.24 -22.40 15.39
C ASP A 112 14.47 -23.35 14.19
N GLY A 113 15.05 -22.82 13.11
CA GLY A 113 15.35 -23.53 11.88
C GLY A 113 14.25 -23.46 10.81
N VAL A 114 13.18 -22.71 11.06
CA VAL A 114 12.12 -22.34 10.11
C VAL A 114 12.31 -20.87 9.74
N ASP A 115 12.18 -20.54 8.46
CA ASP A 115 12.30 -19.15 8.01
C ASP A 115 10.95 -18.42 8.15
N GLU A 116 11.01 -17.16 8.59
CA GLU A 116 9.95 -16.18 8.40
C GLU A 116 10.07 -15.49 7.04
N LEU A 117 8.93 -15.05 6.51
CA LEU A 117 8.87 -14.24 5.30
C LEU A 117 8.73 -12.76 5.67
N LEU A 118 9.71 -11.97 5.24
CA LEU A 118 9.67 -10.51 5.30
C LEU A 118 9.32 -9.96 3.93
N VAL A 119 8.37 -9.04 3.89
CA VAL A 119 8.07 -8.25 2.69
C VAL A 119 8.48 -6.81 2.93
N SER A 120 9.04 -6.19 1.91
CA SER A 120 9.40 -4.78 1.83
C SER A 120 8.70 -4.17 0.62
N ASN A 121 8.29 -2.92 0.73
CA ASN A 121 7.73 -2.16 -0.39
C ASN A 121 8.48 -0.82 -0.48
N GLN A 122 9.39 -0.70 -1.44
CA GLN A 122 10.20 0.51 -1.53
C GLN A 122 9.37 1.67 -2.09
N TYR A 123 9.22 2.73 -1.30
CA TYR A 123 8.89 4.06 -1.83
C TYR A 123 10.18 4.67 -2.37
N THR A 124 10.10 5.37 -3.51
CA THR A 124 11.22 6.01 -4.18
C THR A 124 12.20 6.67 -3.18
N GLY A 125 13.36 6.02 -2.98
CA GLY A 125 14.36 6.50 -2.02
C GLY A 125 15.13 5.42 -1.25
N ASN A 126 15.56 4.32 -1.89
CA ASN A 126 16.60 3.33 -1.47
C ASN A 126 16.67 2.87 0.01
N LYS A 127 15.74 3.21 0.89
CA LYS A 127 15.74 2.84 2.31
C LYS A 127 14.85 1.62 2.47
N GLN A 128 15.48 0.47 2.73
CA GLN A 128 14.81 -0.79 2.99
C GLN A 128 14.07 -0.70 4.34
N TYR A 129 12.80 -1.08 4.37
CA TYR A 129 12.02 -1.28 5.60
C TYR A 129 11.11 -2.49 5.42
N VAL A 130 10.65 -3.08 6.53
CA VAL A 130 9.74 -4.22 6.51
C VAL A 130 8.30 -3.70 6.55
N SER A 131 7.49 -4.16 5.60
CA SER A 131 6.10 -3.75 5.45
C SER A 131 5.08 -4.85 5.68
N ALA A 132 5.51 -6.11 5.66
CA ALA A 132 4.73 -7.22 6.22
C ALA A 132 5.65 -8.30 6.75
N ILE A 133 5.19 -9.01 7.78
CA ILE A 133 5.86 -10.19 8.35
C ILE A 133 4.86 -11.34 8.32
N TYR A 134 5.28 -12.48 7.77
CA TYR A 134 4.56 -13.74 7.87
C TYR A 134 5.40 -14.77 8.60
N TYR A 135 4.75 -15.56 9.45
CA TYR A 135 5.33 -16.71 10.15
C TYR A 135 4.54 -17.98 9.81
N LEU A 136 5.08 -19.16 10.12
CA LEU A 136 4.37 -20.43 9.90
C LEU A 136 3.68 -20.92 11.15
N LYS A 137 2.35 -20.95 11.15
CA LYS A 137 1.59 -21.71 12.13
C LYS A 137 1.38 -23.14 11.62
N GLY A 138 2.34 -24.01 11.93
CA GLY A 138 2.42 -25.34 11.34
C GLY A 138 2.88 -25.26 9.87
N GLN A 139 2.02 -25.63 8.93
CA GLN A 139 2.32 -25.60 7.48
C GLN A 139 1.57 -24.47 6.75
N LYS A 140 1.04 -23.50 7.51
CA LYS A 140 0.25 -22.39 7.00
C LYS A 140 0.94 -21.07 7.32
N ALA A 141 1.16 -20.25 6.30
CA ALA A 141 1.61 -18.87 6.47
C ALA A 141 0.53 -18.02 7.13
N GLU A 142 0.90 -17.31 8.19
CA GLU A 142 0.04 -16.40 8.94
C GLU A 142 0.68 -15.02 8.97
N LEU A 143 -0.11 -14.00 8.63
CA LEU A 143 0.33 -12.61 8.73
C LEU A 143 0.45 -12.24 10.21
N LEU A 144 1.61 -11.70 10.61
CA LEU A 144 1.77 -11.09 11.91
C LEU A 144 1.16 -9.68 11.88
N HIS A 145 1.76 -8.77 11.10
CA HIS A 145 1.34 -7.37 10.98
C HIS A 145 1.87 -6.75 9.67
N THR A 146 1.32 -5.60 9.32
CA THR A 146 1.76 -4.73 8.22
C THR A 146 2.18 -3.35 8.72
N ALA A 147 3.20 -2.76 8.09
CA ALA A 147 3.61 -1.38 8.35
C ALA A 147 3.17 -0.48 7.19
N TYR A 148 2.32 0.49 7.47
CA TYR A 148 1.80 1.40 6.45
C TYR A 148 1.38 2.75 7.00
N THR A 149 1.21 3.70 6.09
CA THR A 149 0.55 4.97 6.37
C THR A 149 -0.78 4.95 5.64
N ALA A 150 -1.88 5.07 6.39
CA ALA A 150 -3.20 5.10 5.80
C ALA A 150 -3.35 6.32 4.89
N ALA A 151 -4.01 6.13 3.75
CA ALA A 151 -4.27 7.24 2.83
C ALA A 151 -5.17 8.32 3.45
N VAL A 152 -6.08 7.92 4.34
CA VAL A 152 -7.02 8.80 5.05
C VAL A 152 -7.03 8.45 6.54
N GLY A 153 -7.48 9.39 7.38
CA GLY A 153 -7.63 9.17 8.83
C GLY A 153 -6.35 9.30 9.66
N GLY A 154 -5.16 9.31 9.04
CA GLY A 154 -3.91 9.64 9.73
C GLY A 154 -3.28 8.49 10.53
N TYR A 155 -3.83 7.28 10.44
CA TYR A 155 -3.28 6.06 11.03
C TYR A 155 -1.93 5.70 10.41
N ARG A 156 -1.00 5.27 11.26
CA ARG A 156 0.34 4.84 10.87
C ARG A 156 0.75 3.62 11.68
N SER A 157 1.50 2.72 11.05
CA SER A 157 2.14 1.60 11.72
C SER A 157 3.58 1.40 11.25
N SER A 158 4.42 0.83 12.11
CA SER A 158 5.79 0.43 11.79
C SER A 158 6.15 -0.92 12.40
N LEU A 159 7.17 -1.56 11.81
CA LEU A 159 7.71 -2.84 12.24
C LEU A 159 9.22 -2.69 12.43
N ASP A 160 9.68 -2.90 13.65
CA ASP A 160 11.10 -2.95 13.99
C ASP A 160 11.47 -4.36 14.44
N LEU A 161 12.52 -4.93 13.84
CA LEU A 161 12.95 -6.30 14.06
C LEU A 161 14.28 -6.32 14.80
N PHE A 162 14.46 -7.31 15.67
CA PHE A 162 15.66 -7.50 16.47
C PHE A 162 16.32 -8.86 16.18
N ASP A 163 17.64 -8.95 16.37
CA ASP A 163 18.47 -10.11 16.02
C ASP A 163 18.25 -11.38 16.87
N ASN A 164 17.36 -11.31 17.84
CA ASN A 164 16.88 -12.40 18.68
C ASN A 164 15.45 -12.87 18.33
N GLY A 165 14.84 -12.32 17.27
CA GLY A 165 13.49 -12.67 16.84
C GLY A 165 12.37 -11.90 17.54
N GLN A 166 12.71 -10.89 18.34
CA GLN A 166 11.72 -9.94 18.84
C GLN A 166 11.30 -8.95 17.74
N ILE A 167 10.02 -8.60 17.76
CA ILE A 167 9.41 -7.70 16.79
C ILE A 167 8.61 -6.66 17.56
N VAL A 168 8.84 -5.38 17.28
CA VAL A 168 8.04 -4.28 17.79
C VAL A 168 7.08 -3.85 16.70
N TYR A 169 5.79 -3.97 16.98
CA TYR A 169 4.73 -3.35 16.21
C TYR A 169 4.34 -2.04 16.88
N ALA A 170 4.52 -0.93 16.18
CA ALA A 170 4.14 0.37 16.68
C ALA A 170 2.97 0.93 15.86
N THR A 171 2.01 1.56 16.51
CA THR A 171 0.87 2.22 15.87
C THR A 171 0.67 3.61 16.46
N TRP A 172 0.28 4.56 15.62
CA TRP A 172 0.00 5.91 16.08
C TRP A 172 -0.93 6.65 15.13
N GLN A 173 -1.52 7.72 15.63
CA GLN A 173 -2.32 8.65 14.86
C GLN A 173 -1.51 9.91 14.60
N SER A 174 -1.58 10.46 13.40
CA SER A 174 -0.82 11.67 13.05
C SER A 174 -1.12 12.87 13.97
N VAL A 175 -2.31 12.88 14.60
CA VAL A 175 -2.77 13.94 15.52
C VAL A 175 -2.51 13.65 17.00
N ASN A 176 -2.08 12.44 17.34
CA ASN A 176 -1.77 12.06 18.71
C ASN A 176 -0.25 11.85 18.83
N PRO A 177 0.45 12.54 19.75
CA PRO A 177 1.86 12.24 20.00
C PRO A 177 2.07 10.85 20.63
N ASP A 178 1.03 10.17 21.13
CA ASP A 178 1.12 8.80 21.63
C ASP A 178 1.42 7.81 20.51
N GLN A 179 2.45 6.99 20.72
CA GLN A 179 2.76 5.81 19.93
C GLN A 179 2.57 4.57 20.80
N GLU A 180 1.61 3.73 20.40
CA GLU A 180 1.32 2.46 21.04
C GLU A 180 2.28 1.39 20.52
N LEU A 181 2.97 0.72 21.43
CA LEU A 181 3.98 -0.28 21.13
C LEU A 181 3.52 -1.64 21.62
N THR A 182 3.65 -2.65 20.78
CA THR A 182 3.46 -4.06 21.14
C THR A 182 4.71 -4.86 20.78
N LEU A 183 5.28 -5.54 21.78
CA LEU A 183 6.42 -6.43 21.62
C LEU A 183 5.91 -7.86 21.41
N TYR A 184 6.35 -8.47 20.30
CA TYR A 184 6.12 -9.86 19.99
C TYR A 184 7.42 -10.66 20.07
N ALA A 185 7.31 -11.90 20.51
CA ALA A 185 8.34 -12.92 20.34
C ALA A 185 7.78 -14.09 19.51
N LEU A 186 8.56 -14.52 18.53
CA LEU A 186 8.24 -15.67 17.69
C LEU A 186 8.66 -16.97 18.39
N GLY A 187 7.69 -17.80 18.76
CA GLY A 187 7.87 -19.18 19.21
C GLY A 187 7.73 -20.17 18.06
N LYS A 188 7.78 -21.48 18.37
CA LYS A 188 7.62 -22.55 17.37
C LYS A 188 6.20 -22.58 16.82
N GLY A 189 5.99 -21.82 15.76
CA GLY A 189 4.72 -21.67 15.07
C GLY A 189 3.66 -20.86 15.82
N GLU A 190 4.10 -19.96 16.70
CA GLU A 190 3.24 -18.98 17.34
C GLU A 190 3.95 -17.62 17.42
N ALA A 191 3.20 -16.54 17.29
CA ALA A 191 3.66 -15.21 17.66
C ALA A 191 3.00 -14.84 18.99
N LYS A 192 3.81 -14.63 20.03
CA LYS A 192 3.33 -14.30 21.37
C LYS A 192 3.54 -12.82 21.66
N GLU A 193 2.48 -12.14 22.06
CA GLU A 193 2.56 -10.81 22.66
C GLU A 193 3.24 -10.92 24.04
N GLU A 194 4.37 -10.24 24.21
CA GLU A 194 5.13 -10.23 25.47
C GLU A 194 4.82 -9.02 26.32
N LYS A 195 4.71 -7.84 25.70
CA LYS A 195 4.60 -6.58 26.42
C LYS A 195 3.97 -5.48 25.56
N LYS A 196 3.29 -4.56 26.22
CA LYS A 196 2.81 -3.31 25.64
C LYS A 196 3.38 -2.10 26.39
N ALA A 197 3.55 -1.00 25.67
CA ALA A 197 3.93 0.28 26.24
C ALA A 197 3.43 1.41 25.34
N THR A 198 3.33 2.61 25.89
CA THR A 198 3.00 3.82 25.15
C THR A 198 4.16 4.81 25.34
N ILE A 199 4.66 5.37 24.24
CA ILE A 199 5.70 6.42 24.26
C ILE A 199 5.22 7.66 23.51
N GLN A 200 5.89 8.79 23.72
CA GLN A 200 5.63 10.02 22.97
C GLN A 200 6.55 10.11 21.76
N ILE A 201 5.99 10.40 20.59
CA ILE A 201 6.76 10.71 19.38
C ILE A 201 7.59 11.97 19.63
N GLY A 202 8.92 11.84 19.48
CA GLY A 202 9.86 12.93 19.76
C GLY A 202 10.15 13.16 21.25
N GLY A 203 9.66 12.28 22.14
CA GLY A 203 10.04 12.26 23.54
C GLY A 203 11.40 11.60 23.79
N ASP A 204 11.84 11.60 25.05
CA ASP A 204 13.17 11.10 25.46
C ASP A 204 13.26 9.56 25.57
N GLN A 205 12.11 8.87 25.61
CA GLN A 205 12.04 7.43 25.81
C GLN A 205 11.96 6.68 24.47
N THR A 206 12.87 5.74 24.24
CA THR A 206 12.83 4.88 23.05
C THR A 206 11.93 3.65 23.24
N ALA A 207 11.54 3.02 22.13
CA ALA A 207 10.76 1.78 22.16
C ALA A 207 11.48 0.66 22.92
N GLU A 208 12.79 0.54 22.74
CA GLU A 208 13.62 -0.45 23.43
C GLU A 208 13.63 -0.21 24.94
N GLN A 209 13.73 1.04 25.38
CA GLN A 209 13.69 1.38 26.81
C GLN A 209 12.33 1.08 27.42
N ALA A 210 11.24 1.48 26.75
CA ALA A 210 9.88 1.26 27.23
C ALA A 210 9.52 -0.24 27.30
N LEU A 211 9.95 -1.00 26.30
CA LEU A 211 9.66 -2.42 26.20
C LEU A 211 10.68 -3.29 26.96
N GLY A 212 11.85 -2.75 27.30
CA GLY A 212 12.92 -3.49 28.00
C GLY A 212 13.71 -4.41 27.06
N ILE A 213 13.91 -3.99 25.81
CA ILE A 213 14.63 -4.74 24.79
C ILE A 213 16.13 -4.50 24.94
N SER A 214 16.91 -5.58 25.03
CA SER A 214 18.38 -5.53 25.07
C SER A 214 19.04 -6.03 23.78
N ALA A 215 18.25 -6.56 22.84
CA ALA A 215 18.72 -7.08 21.57
C ALA A 215 19.08 -5.96 20.59
N LYS A 216 19.87 -6.29 19.56
CA LYS A 216 20.24 -5.30 18.53
C LYS A 216 19.20 -5.31 17.42
N GLN A 217 18.92 -4.14 16.87
CA GLN A 217 18.07 -4.03 15.68
C GLN A 217 18.70 -4.84 14.52
N LEU A 218 17.86 -5.58 13.81
CA LEU A 218 18.24 -6.41 12.68
C LEU A 218 18.73 -5.53 11.53
N ASP A 219 19.92 -5.84 11.03
CA ASP A 219 20.48 -5.16 9.86
C ASP A 219 19.88 -5.70 8.57
N LEU A 220 18.82 -5.04 8.08
CA LEU A 220 18.09 -5.44 6.88
C LEU A 220 18.96 -5.47 5.61
N SER A 221 20.08 -4.75 5.57
CA SER A 221 20.97 -4.74 4.40
C SER A 221 21.73 -6.06 4.19
N LYS A 222 21.78 -6.91 5.22
CA LYS A 222 22.44 -8.21 5.18
C LYS A 222 21.53 -9.35 4.71
N LEU A 223 20.24 -9.08 4.50
CA LEU A 223 19.28 -10.08 4.05
C LEU A 223 19.35 -10.28 2.54
N ASP A 224 19.05 -11.51 2.09
CA ASP A 224 18.95 -11.89 0.67
C ASP A 224 17.60 -11.44 0.10
N TRP A 225 17.47 -10.14 -0.18
CA TRP A 225 16.26 -9.57 -0.76
C TRP A 225 16.10 -9.98 -2.23
N LYS A 226 14.92 -10.48 -2.54
CA LYS A 226 14.49 -10.91 -3.87
C LYS A 226 13.38 -10.00 -4.37
N THR A 227 13.36 -9.77 -5.67
CA THR A 227 12.29 -9.06 -6.36
C THR A 227 11.18 -10.02 -6.77
N PHE A 228 9.97 -9.49 -6.89
CA PHE A 228 8.89 -10.20 -7.58
C PHE A 228 9.09 -10.01 -9.08
N ASP A 229 9.92 -10.87 -9.66
CA ASP A 229 10.11 -10.93 -11.10
C ASP A 229 8.82 -11.54 -11.65
N GLY A 230 8.06 -10.78 -12.43
CA GLY A 230 6.87 -11.32 -13.08
C GLY A 230 7.25 -12.57 -13.87
N SER A 231 6.96 -13.75 -13.32
CA SER A 231 7.02 -15.01 -14.07
C SER A 231 5.88 -14.94 -15.07
N GLY A 232 6.19 -14.37 -16.22
CA GLY A 232 5.23 -13.90 -17.17
C GLY A 232 5.91 -13.17 -18.31
N ASP A 233 6.97 -13.76 -18.88
CA ASP A 233 7.20 -13.68 -20.33
C ASP A 233 6.01 -14.34 -21.05
N SER A 234 4.82 -13.79 -20.85
CA SER A 234 3.79 -13.80 -21.87
C SER A 234 4.16 -12.67 -22.79
N LYS A 235 5.09 -12.97 -23.70
CA LYS A 235 5.18 -12.28 -24.98
C LYS A 235 3.81 -12.41 -25.64
N SER A 236 2.88 -11.54 -25.27
CA SER A 236 1.75 -11.22 -26.12
C SER A 236 2.38 -10.55 -27.32
N SER A 237 2.72 -11.35 -28.33
CA SER A 237 2.72 -10.87 -29.69
C SER A 237 1.26 -10.58 -30.04
N ALA A 238 0.71 -9.50 -29.47
CA ALA A 238 -0.35 -8.78 -30.13
C ALA A 238 0.33 -8.09 -31.31
N LYS A 239 0.37 -8.82 -32.41
CA LYS A 239 0.47 -8.29 -33.77
C LYS A 239 -0.24 -6.94 -33.78
N ALA A 240 0.48 -5.89 -34.19
CA ALA A 240 -0.12 -4.60 -34.49
C ALA A 240 -1.26 -4.85 -35.49
N GLU A 241 -2.47 -4.94 -34.98
CA GLU A 241 -3.68 -4.76 -35.74
C GLU A 241 -3.99 -3.28 -35.66
N GLU A 242 -3.85 -2.67 -36.83
CA GLU A 242 -4.35 -1.37 -37.21
C GLU A 242 -5.87 -1.33 -36.95
N LYS A 243 -6.27 -1.16 -35.68
CA LYS A 243 -7.64 -0.83 -35.33
C LYS A 243 -7.85 0.63 -35.68
N LYS A 244 -8.62 0.88 -36.75
CA LYS A 244 -9.29 2.16 -37.00
C LYS A 244 -10.04 2.54 -35.72
N SER A 245 -9.44 3.42 -34.93
CA SER A 245 -10.11 4.06 -33.80
C SER A 245 -11.12 5.04 -34.38
N GLU A 246 -12.38 4.94 -33.96
CA GLU A 246 -13.40 5.92 -34.35
C GLU A 246 -12.96 7.31 -33.87
N SER A 247 -12.97 8.29 -34.78
CA SER A 247 -12.59 9.66 -34.42
C SER A 247 -13.61 10.27 -33.46
N PHE A 248 -13.12 11.04 -32.49
CA PHE A 248 -13.96 11.72 -31.49
C PHE A 248 -13.46 13.13 -31.23
N GLN A 249 -14.33 13.99 -30.72
CA GLN A 249 -13.97 15.37 -30.42
C GLN A 249 -13.54 15.54 -28.97
N VAL A 250 -12.60 16.44 -28.72
CA VAL A 250 -12.17 16.86 -27.38
C VAL A 250 -12.16 18.37 -27.30
N GLN A 251 -12.50 18.91 -26.13
CA GLN A 251 -12.45 20.34 -25.84
C GLN A 251 -11.19 20.65 -25.04
N VAL A 252 -10.40 21.60 -25.54
CA VAL A 252 -9.22 22.14 -24.87
C VAL A 252 -9.57 23.47 -24.21
N SER A 253 -9.44 23.55 -22.89
CA SER A 253 -9.75 24.76 -22.08
C SER A 253 -8.51 25.51 -21.59
N VAL A 254 -7.36 24.83 -21.50
CA VAL A 254 -6.07 25.38 -21.09
C VAL A 254 -5.33 26.05 -22.25
N SER A 255 -4.54 27.10 -21.97
CA SER A 255 -3.82 27.89 -23.00
C SER A 255 -2.40 27.42 -23.29
N ASP A 256 -1.85 26.56 -22.45
CA ASP A 256 -0.44 26.16 -22.39
C ASP A 256 -0.22 24.67 -22.75
N LEU A 257 -1.26 24.01 -23.29
CA LEU A 257 -1.13 22.65 -23.81
C LEU A 257 -0.31 22.64 -25.10
N ARG A 258 0.75 21.82 -25.11
CA ARG A 258 1.68 21.69 -26.24
C ARG A 258 1.28 20.55 -27.16
N ILE A 259 1.44 20.80 -28.46
CA ILE A 259 1.43 19.76 -29.49
C ILE A 259 2.83 19.14 -29.56
N ARG A 260 2.92 17.81 -29.62
CA ARG A 260 4.16 17.03 -29.75
C ARG A 260 4.19 16.28 -31.08
N LYS A 261 5.38 16.13 -31.67
CA LYS A 261 5.53 15.38 -32.94
C LYS A 261 5.28 13.88 -32.78
N GLU A 262 5.57 13.35 -31.60
CA GLU A 262 5.36 11.95 -31.20
C GLU A 262 4.63 11.92 -29.85
N PRO A 263 3.94 10.83 -29.49
CA PRO A 263 3.21 10.70 -28.23
C PRO A 263 4.18 10.51 -27.06
N SER A 264 4.91 11.57 -26.70
CA SER A 264 5.90 11.55 -25.62
C SER A 264 6.11 12.96 -25.04
N THR A 265 6.31 13.05 -23.72
CA THR A 265 6.62 14.32 -23.05
C THR A 265 7.99 14.85 -23.44
N SER A 266 8.88 13.96 -23.87
CA SER A 266 10.25 14.26 -24.32
C SER A 266 10.34 14.58 -25.81
N ALA A 267 9.28 14.34 -26.59
CA ALA A 267 9.27 14.61 -28.03
C ALA A 267 9.32 16.12 -28.34
N PRO A 268 9.89 16.53 -29.51
CA PRO A 268 9.90 17.93 -29.92
C PRO A 268 8.50 18.52 -29.99
N SER A 269 8.34 19.76 -29.49
CA SER A 269 7.08 20.49 -29.59
C SER A 269 6.85 20.99 -31.02
N ALA A 270 5.62 20.87 -31.50
CA ALA A 270 5.14 21.39 -32.78
C ALA A 270 4.34 22.72 -32.62
N GLY A 271 4.34 23.30 -31.42
CA GLY A 271 3.60 24.53 -31.09
C GLY A 271 2.61 24.33 -29.94
N MET A 272 1.80 25.36 -29.68
CA MET A 272 0.70 25.32 -28.71
C MET A 272 -0.60 25.01 -29.45
N ILE A 273 -1.48 24.23 -28.83
CA ILE A 273 -2.82 24.03 -29.36
C ILE A 273 -3.72 25.21 -29.01
N ALA A 274 -4.56 25.63 -29.96
CA ALA A 274 -5.57 26.64 -29.70
C ALA A 274 -6.65 26.10 -28.76
N LYS A 275 -7.19 26.95 -27.88
CA LYS A 275 -8.42 26.59 -27.13
C LYS A 275 -9.57 26.34 -28.10
N GLY A 276 -10.43 25.39 -27.78
CA GLY A 276 -11.56 25.02 -28.63
C GLY A 276 -11.71 23.50 -28.79
N THR A 277 -12.61 23.12 -29.68
CA THR A 277 -12.89 21.71 -29.99
C THR A 277 -11.97 21.21 -31.09
N HIS A 278 -11.36 20.05 -30.87
CA HIS A 278 -10.44 19.39 -31.81
C HIS A 278 -10.84 17.94 -32.01
N THR A 279 -10.69 17.44 -33.24
CA THR A 279 -10.94 16.03 -33.56
C THR A 279 -9.69 15.19 -33.34
N ILE A 280 -9.83 14.09 -32.62
CA ILE A 280 -8.81 13.06 -32.39
C ILE A 280 -9.09 11.87 -33.29
N THR A 281 -8.07 11.41 -34.00
CA THR A 281 -8.17 10.29 -34.96
C THR A 281 -7.50 9.01 -34.47
N GLU A 282 -6.60 9.14 -33.50
CA GLU A 282 -5.79 8.05 -32.97
C GLU A 282 -5.43 8.33 -31.51
N THR A 283 -5.40 7.30 -30.68
CA THR A 283 -5.00 7.41 -29.27
C THR A 283 -3.90 6.42 -28.92
N VAL A 284 -2.90 6.85 -28.17
CA VAL A 284 -1.77 6.03 -27.71
C VAL A 284 -1.46 6.32 -26.25
N GLU A 285 -1.27 5.28 -25.45
CA GLU A 285 -0.77 5.39 -24.07
C GLU A 285 0.76 5.41 -24.08
N ALA A 286 1.37 6.51 -23.63
CA ALA A 286 2.82 6.65 -23.56
C ALA A 286 3.23 7.73 -22.56
N ASP A 287 4.36 7.52 -21.87
CA ASP A 287 4.89 8.44 -20.85
C ASP A 287 3.88 8.82 -19.75
N GLY A 288 2.95 7.90 -19.43
CA GLY A 288 1.93 8.13 -18.40
C GLY A 288 0.80 9.09 -18.82
N HIS A 289 0.65 9.35 -20.12
CA HIS A 289 -0.42 10.16 -20.69
C HIS A 289 -1.15 9.43 -21.81
N THR A 290 -2.45 9.63 -21.90
CA THR A 290 -3.20 9.28 -23.11
C THR A 290 -2.94 10.36 -24.16
N TRP A 291 -2.24 10.02 -25.23
CA TRP A 291 -1.98 10.94 -26.35
C TRP A 291 -3.05 10.82 -27.41
N GLY A 292 -3.61 11.94 -27.84
CA GLY A 292 -4.53 12.03 -28.97
C GLY A 292 -3.88 12.69 -30.18
N LYS A 293 -3.91 12.02 -31.33
CA LYS A 293 -3.45 12.56 -32.61
C LYS A 293 -4.51 13.47 -33.22
N LEU A 294 -4.12 14.69 -33.52
CA LEU A 294 -5.01 15.69 -34.13
C LEU A 294 -5.30 15.34 -35.59
N GLU A 295 -6.57 15.42 -35.98
CA GLU A 295 -7.00 15.30 -37.38
C GLU A 295 -6.31 16.33 -38.30
N SER A 296 -5.96 17.50 -37.76
CA SER A 296 -5.22 18.55 -38.48
C SER A 296 -3.82 18.12 -38.94
N GLY A 297 -3.31 16.98 -38.44
CA GLY A 297 -1.99 16.46 -38.75
C GLY A 297 -0.85 17.19 -38.03
N GLN A 298 -1.17 18.13 -37.13
CA GLN A 298 -0.17 18.95 -36.43
C GLN A 298 0.66 18.17 -35.39
N GLY A 299 0.14 17.03 -34.92
CA GLY A 299 0.80 16.16 -33.97
C GLY A 299 -0.14 15.63 -32.89
N TRP A 300 0.45 15.32 -31.74
CA TRP A 300 -0.20 14.69 -30.60
C TRP A 300 -0.37 15.67 -29.46
N ILE A 301 -1.49 15.58 -28.74
CA ILE A 301 -1.73 16.30 -27.49
C ILE A 301 -2.02 15.31 -26.36
N ALA A 302 -1.67 15.66 -25.12
CA ALA A 302 -2.06 14.88 -23.96
C ALA A 302 -3.54 15.14 -23.65
N LEU A 303 -4.35 14.08 -23.67
CA LEU A 303 -5.80 14.14 -23.50
C LEU A 303 -6.23 14.37 -22.04
N ASP A 304 -5.35 14.15 -21.08
CA ASP A 304 -5.57 14.42 -19.64
C ASP A 304 -5.95 15.89 -19.38
N TYR A 305 -5.60 16.79 -20.29
CA TYR A 305 -5.90 18.22 -20.24
C TYR A 305 -7.06 18.61 -21.15
N THR A 306 -7.86 17.65 -21.58
CA THR A 306 -9.00 17.84 -22.49
C THR A 306 -10.23 17.12 -21.96
N THR A 307 -11.42 17.59 -22.36
CA THR A 307 -12.67 16.90 -22.04
C THR A 307 -13.30 16.36 -23.32
N ARG A 308 -13.66 15.07 -23.36
CA ARG A 308 -14.31 14.46 -24.52
C ARG A 308 -15.66 15.13 -24.80
N VAL A 309 -15.90 15.44 -26.07
CA VAL A 309 -17.14 16.03 -26.58
C VAL A 309 -17.88 14.91 -27.31
N ASP A 310 -18.70 14.17 -26.57
CA ASP A 310 -19.58 13.19 -27.19
C ASP A 310 -20.75 13.92 -27.87
N GLY A 311 -20.98 13.59 -29.15
CA GLY A 311 -21.92 14.27 -30.05
C GLY A 311 -23.41 14.14 -29.70
N SER A 312 -23.78 13.97 -28.43
CA SER A 312 -25.16 14.00 -27.96
C SER A 312 -25.36 15.09 -26.91
N LYS A 313 -25.74 16.28 -27.39
CA LYS A 313 -26.39 17.40 -26.66
C LYS A 313 -25.75 17.85 -25.33
N SER A 314 -25.24 19.08 -25.31
CA SER A 314 -25.78 20.15 -24.45
C SER A 314 -25.04 21.47 -24.76
N ALA A 315 -25.55 22.31 -25.65
CA ALA A 315 -26.37 23.43 -25.17
C ALA A 315 -27.67 23.00 -24.50
N SER A 316 -27.68 23.05 -23.18
CA SER A 316 -28.88 23.11 -22.36
C SER A 316 -28.50 23.62 -20.98
N SER A 317 -28.89 24.86 -20.75
CA SER A 317 -29.18 25.46 -19.45
C SER A 317 -29.69 24.48 -18.41
N SER A 318 -29.12 24.57 -17.19
CA SER A 318 -29.76 24.41 -15.89
C SER A 318 -31.05 23.58 -15.82
N LYS A 319 -30.93 22.32 -15.38
CA LYS A 319 -31.98 21.66 -14.60
C LYS A 319 -31.39 21.31 -13.23
N LYS A 320 -31.75 22.12 -12.23
CA LYS A 320 -31.52 21.84 -10.80
C LYS A 320 -32.11 20.45 -10.50
N SER A 321 -31.26 19.45 -10.25
CA SER A 321 -31.72 18.25 -9.54
C SER A 321 -32.15 18.70 -8.14
N SER A 322 -33.26 18.18 -7.64
CA SER A 322 -33.79 18.54 -6.31
C SER A 322 -33.04 17.86 -5.15
N GLY A 323 -31.92 17.19 -5.43
CA GLY A 323 -31.17 16.39 -4.46
C GLY A 323 -29.70 16.22 -4.85
N MET A 324 -28.92 15.68 -3.92
CA MET A 324 -27.48 15.44 -4.02
C MET A 324 -27.14 14.61 -5.27
N ASN A 325 -26.31 15.18 -6.15
CA ASN A 325 -25.83 14.49 -7.34
C ASN A 325 -24.39 13.98 -7.11
N ILE A 326 -24.24 12.69 -6.87
CA ILE A 326 -22.93 12.06 -6.62
C ILE A 326 -22.00 12.13 -7.84
N GLN A 327 -22.53 12.13 -9.07
CA GLN A 327 -21.68 12.20 -10.26
C GLN A 327 -21.05 13.59 -10.40
N GLU A 328 -21.81 14.65 -10.13
CA GLU A 328 -21.29 16.02 -10.07
C GLU A 328 -20.20 16.12 -9.00
N ILE A 329 -20.50 15.66 -7.77
CA ILE A 329 -19.58 15.75 -6.63
C ILE A 329 -18.27 14.99 -6.89
N GLN A 330 -18.35 13.81 -7.51
CA GLN A 330 -17.17 13.03 -7.87
C GLN A 330 -16.29 13.75 -8.91
N ASN A 331 -16.89 14.54 -9.79
CA ASN A 331 -16.19 15.38 -10.77
C ASN A 331 -15.75 16.74 -10.19
N GLY A 332 -15.90 16.94 -8.87
CA GLY A 332 -15.54 18.18 -8.18
C GLY A 332 -16.61 19.26 -8.24
N ASP A 333 -17.78 18.99 -8.82
CA ASP A 333 -18.91 19.91 -8.88
C ASP A 333 -19.84 19.72 -7.67
N PHE A 334 -19.83 20.69 -6.75
CA PHE A 334 -20.66 20.68 -5.55
C PHE A 334 -21.98 21.47 -5.70
N SER A 335 -22.35 21.86 -6.92
CA SER A 335 -23.51 22.73 -7.17
C SER A 335 -24.82 22.14 -6.67
N SER A 336 -25.03 20.82 -6.80
CA SER A 336 -26.24 20.15 -6.29
C SER A 336 -26.36 20.16 -4.76
N ILE A 337 -25.26 20.35 -4.03
CA ILE A 337 -25.23 20.40 -2.56
C ILE A 337 -25.00 21.80 -1.99
N ALA A 338 -24.98 22.81 -2.85
CA ALA A 338 -24.89 24.21 -2.46
C ALA A 338 -25.92 24.56 -1.38
N GLY A 339 -25.49 25.32 -0.38
CA GLY A 339 -26.31 25.75 0.74
C GLY A 339 -25.71 25.42 2.10
N THR A 340 -26.50 25.68 3.13
CA THR A 340 -26.14 25.42 4.53
C THR A 340 -26.69 24.08 4.96
N TRP A 341 -25.86 23.31 5.65
CA TRP A 341 -26.22 22.05 6.27
C TRP A 341 -25.94 22.13 7.76
N ARG A 342 -26.80 21.54 8.59
CA ARG A 342 -26.68 21.57 10.05
C ARG A 342 -26.89 20.19 10.65
N ASN A 343 -26.10 19.85 11.66
CA ASN A 343 -26.24 18.60 12.40
C ASN A 343 -26.89 18.80 13.79
N GLY A 344 -27.15 17.69 14.50
CA GLY A 344 -27.76 17.71 15.83
C GLY A 344 -26.88 18.32 16.94
N LYS A 345 -25.58 18.49 16.67
CA LYS A 345 -24.63 19.18 17.56
C LYS A 345 -24.60 20.70 17.36
N GLY A 346 -25.39 21.22 16.40
CA GLY A 346 -25.44 22.63 16.07
C GLY A 346 -24.32 23.12 15.15
N TRP A 347 -23.48 22.22 14.63
CA TRP A 347 -22.44 22.58 13.67
C TRP A 347 -23.07 22.87 12.31
N THR A 348 -22.47 23.81 11.59
CA THR A 348 -22.90 24.21 10.25
C THR A 348 -21.82 23.94 9.23
N LEU A 349 -22.19 23.27 8.14
CA LEU A 349 -21.37 23.05 6.96
C LEU A 349 -21.96 23.85 5.80
N VAL A 350 -21.16 24.68 5.13
CA VAL A 350 -21.64 25.55 4.05
C VAL A 350 -20.88 25.24 2.76
N PHE A 351 -21.63 24.99 1.69
CA PHE A 351 -21.13 24.91 0.32
C PHE A 351 -21.59 26.15 -0.44
N ASP A 352 -20.65 26.93 -0.94
CA ASP A 352 -20.88 28.24 -1.56
C ASP A 352 -21.64 28.19 -2.91
N GLY A 353 -21.71 27.02 -3.54
CA GLY A 353 -22.37 26.80 -4.83
C GLY A 353 -21.58 27.24 -6.06
N ALA A 354 -20.29 27.60 -5.92
CA ALA A 354 -19.39 27.90 -7.04
C ALA A 354 -18.62 26.68 -7.55
N GLY A 355 -18.89 25.49 -6.99
CA GLY A 355 -18.45 24.21 -7.56
C GLY A 355 -16.94 23.92 -7.40
N SER A 356 -16.28 24.45 -6.37
CA SER A 356 -14.90 24.04 -6.04
C SER A 356 -14.81 23.50 -4.61
N ALA A 357 -14.09 22.39 -4.43
CA ALA A 357 -13.89 21.72 -3.14
C ALA A 357 -13.10 22.57 -2.11
N ASP A 358 -12.58 23.71 -2.56
CA ASP A 358 -11.72 24.63 -1.81
C ASP A 358 -12.51 25.70 -1.02
N GLN A 359 -13.84 25.70 -1.12
CA GLN A 359 -14.71 26.69 -0.47
C GLN A 359 -15.82 26.03 0.37
N VAL A 360 -15.42 25.05 1.17
CA VAL A 360 -16.29 24.45 2.19
C VAL A 360 -16.02 25.12 3.53
N PHE A 361 -17.06 25.45 4.29
CA PHE A 361 -16.90 26.08 5.60
C PHE A 361 -17.53 25.24 6.70
N LEU A 362 -16.75 24.91 7.75
CA LEU A 362 -17.26 24.30 8.98
C LEU A 362 -17.26 25.35 10.09
N ASN A 363 -18.44 25.71 10.60
CA ASN A 363 -18.60 26.76 11.62
C ASN A 363 -17.90 28.09 11.27
N GLY A 364 -17.84 28.42 9.98
CA GLY A 364 -17.16 29.61 9.46
C GLY A 364 -15.66 29.48 9.20
N GLU A 365 -15.05 28.32 9.52
CA GLU A 365 -13.66 28.04 9.16
C GLU A 365 -13.57 27.38 7.79
N SER A 366 -12.61 27.80 6.96
CA SER A 366 -12.33 27.17 5.67
C SER A 366 -11.88 25.73 5.85
N MET A 367 -12.42 24.87 5.00
CA MET A 367 -12.13 23.45 4.92
C MET A 367 -11.86 23.10 3.47
N VAL A 368 -10.99 22.12 3.28
CA VAL A 368 -10.73 21.49 1.99
C VAL A 368 -11.37 20.12 2.00
N VAL A 369 -12.19 19.85 0.98
CA VAL A 369 -12.62 18.50 0.65
C VAL A 369 -11.73 17.98 -0.47
N ASN A 370 -11.16 16.80 -0.31
CA ASN A 370 -10.31 16.21 -1.36
C ASN A 370 -10.45 14.69 -1.38
N ARG A 371 -9.88 14.05 -2.42
CA ARG A 371 -9.83 12.59 -2.53
C ARG A 371 -11.22 11.95 -2.44
N ILE A 372 -12.21 12.57 -3.09
CA ILE A 372 -13.58 12.06 -3.17
C ILE A 372 -13.58 10.81 -4.05
N GLN A 373 -14.21 9.75 -3.56
CA GLN A 373 -14.29 8.48 -4.25
C GLN A 373 -15.56 7.71 -3.90
N PRO A 374 -16.02 6.81 -4.78
CA PRO A 374 -17.07 5.85 -4.46
C PRO A 374 -16.67 4.96 -3.27
N THR A 375 -17.61 4.73 -2.36
CA THR A 375 -17.49 3.79 -1.25
C THR A 375 -18.84 3.14 -1.05
N ASP A 376 -18.95 1.85 -1.36
CA ASP A 376 -20.21 1.11 -1.37
C ASP A 376 -21.29 1.82 -2.22
N ASN A 377 -22.30 2.40 -1.57
CA ASN A 377 -23.44 3.08 -2.18
C ASN A 377 -23.43 4.61 -1.98
N HIS A 378 -22.32 5.19 -1.51
CA HIS A 378 -22.16 6.62 -1.24
C HIS A 378 -20.77 7.12 -1.71
N LEU A 379 -20.46 8.41 -1.51
CA LEU A 379 -19.11 8.93 -1.71
C LEU A 379 -18.43 9.24 -0.39
N SER A 380 -17.14 8.93 -0.29
CA SER A 380 -16.29 9.32 0.83
C SER A 380 -15.11 10.17 0.35
N GLY A 381 -14.62 11.07 1.19
CA GLY A 381 -13.43 11.87 0.91
C GLY A 381 -12.72 12.33 2.18
N GLY A 382 -11.59 13.00 2.01
CA GLY A 382 -10.88 13.68 3.07
C GLY A 382 -11.47 15.07 3.33
N PHE A 383 -11.47 15.48 4.60
CA PHE A 383 -11.99 16.76 5.06
C PHE A 383 -11.05 17.36 6.09
N ALA A 384 -10.41 18.49 5.78
CA ALA A 384 -9.40 19.07 6.65
C ALA A 384 -9.40 20.59 6.59
N ASN A 385 -8.99 21.24 7.68
CA ASN A 385 -8.77 22.67 7.69
C ASN A 385 -7.34 22.97 7.15
N PRO A 386 -7.19 23.70 6.02
CA PRO A 386 -5.89 23.94 5.40
C PRO A 386 -4.92 24.77 6.25
N LYS A 387 -5.43 25.49 7.26
CA LYS A 387 -4.61 26.24 8.24
C LYS A 387 -3.75 25.31 9.09
N TYR A 388 -4.23 24.11 9.38
CA TYR A 388 -3.54 23.15 10.25
C TYR A 388 -2.85 22.09 9.39
N LYS A 389 -1.53 21.94 9.57
CA LYS A 389 -0.70 20.99 8.79
C LYS A 389 -0.86 19.53 9.24
N VAL A 390 -1.63 19.28 10.30
CA VAL A 390 -1.81 17.96 10.94
C VAL A 390 -3.28 17.80 11.32
N GLY A 391 -3.88 16.67 10.93
CA GLY A 391 -5.29 16.35 11.20
C GLY A 391 -6.19 16.40 9.97
N GLY A 392 -7.18 15.50 9.95
CA GLY A 392 -8.19 15.39 8.90
C GLY A 392 -9.29 14.43 9.34
N ALA A 393 -10.51 14.71 8.91
CA ALA A 393 -11.68 13.88 9.10
C ALA A 393 -12.06 13.21 7.77
N ILE A 394 -12.94 12.22 7.85
CA ILE A 394 -13.66 11.70 6.70
C ILE A 394 -14.88 12.58 6.50
N ILE A 395 -15.22 12.88 5.24
CA ILE A 395 -16.54 13.38 4.85
C ILE A 395 -17.23 12.33 3.99
N ARG A 396 -18.52 12.12 4.23
CA ARG A 396 -19.38 11.24 3.44
C ARG A 396 -20.52 12.04 2.83
N PHE A 397 -20.75 11.83 1.54
CA PHE A 397 -21.89 12.37 0.80
C PHE A 397 -22.86 11.22 0.53
N ILE A 398 -24.02 11.26 1.19
CA ILE A 398 -24.94 10.14 1.30
C ILE A 398 -26.30 10.58 0.74
N PRO A 399 -26.66 10.17 -0.49
CA PRO A 399 -27.96 10.52 -1.07
C PRO A 399 -29.14 9.99 -0.26
N ALA A 400 -30.32 10.61 -0.46
CA ALA A 400 -31.57 10.05 -0.01
C ALA A 400 -31.79 8.63 -0.55
N GLY A 401 -32.27 7.72 0.29
CA GLY A 401 -32.50 6.31 -0.02
C GLY A 401 -31.29 5.40 0.23
N THR A 402 -30.13 5.95 0.58
CA THR A 402 -28.87 5.19 0.73
C THR A 402 -28.58 4.84 2.19
N SER A 403 -28.61 3.58 2.61
CA SER A 403 -28.17 3.19 3.97
C SER A 403 -26.66 3.04 4.06
N LEU A 404 -26.01 3.52 5.13
CA LEU A 404 -24.63 3.19 5.41
C LEU A 404 -24.49 1.72 5.86
N PRO A 405 -23.49 0.97 5.36
CA PRO A 405 -23.24 -0.40 5.80
C PRO A 405 -22.73 -0.45 7.24
N VAL A 406 -23.05 -1.52 7.96
CA VAL A 406 -22.56 -1.74 9.33
C VAL A 406 -21.18 -2.37 9.28
N TYR A 407 -20.15 -1.64 9.70
CA TYR A 407 -18.82 -2.23 9.90
C TYR A 407 -18.70 -2.78 11.34
N VAL A 408 -17.72 -3.65 11.59
CA VAL A 408 -17.52 -4.31 12.91
C VAL A 408 -17.40 -3.23 14.00
N GLU A 409 -18.11 -3.40 15.12
CA GLU A 409 -18.24 -2.44 16.24
C GLU A 409 -19.18 -1.22 16.03
N GLN A 410 -19.84 -1.08 14.87
CA GLN A 410 -20.76 0.04 14.62
C GLN A 410 -22.23 -0.34 14.82
N ILE A 411 -23.03 0.67 15.20
CA ILE A 411 -24.49 0.57 15.21
C ILE A 411 -25.05 0.77 13.79
N ALA A 412 -26.25 0.25 13.53
CA ALA A 412 -26.97 0.52 12.28
C ALA A 412 -27.09 2.02 12.00
N ASP A 413 -27.13 2.41 10.73
CA ASP A 413 -27.25 3.81 10.28
C ASP A 413 -28.39 4.52 11.04
N PRO A 414 -28.07 5.45 11.95
CA PRO A 414 -29.06 6.06 12.84
C PRO A 414 -29.71 7.31 12.22
N SER A 415 -29.40 7.61 10.96
CA SER A 415 -29.81 8.84 10.27
C SER A 415 -31.15 8.71 9.52
N ASP A 416 -31.71 9.84 9.09
CA ASP A 416 -32.93 9.87 8.27
C ASP A 416 -32.58 9.53 6.82
N ILE A 417 -32.72 8.25 6.46
CA ILE A 417 -32.42 7.71 5.13
C ILE A 417 -33.27 8.37 4.03
N GLY A 418 -34.43 8.95 4.37
CA GLY A 418 -35.28 9.66 3.41
C GLY A 418 -34.70 10.98 2.89
N LYS A 419 -33.57 11.44 3.45
CA LYS A 419 -32.94 12.71 3.13
C LYS A 419 -31.50 12.53 2.65
N ASP A 420 -31.06 13.49 1.85
CA ASP A 420 -29.64 13.69 1.63
C ASP A 420 -28.96 14.02 2.95
N ARG A 421 -27.80 13.42 3.17
CA ARG A 421 -27.03 13.54 4.40
C ARG A 421 -25.57 13.78 4.08
N ILE A 422 -24.95 14.61 4.89
CA ILE A 422 -23.49 14.71 4.95
C ILE A 422 -23.05 14.26 6.33
N TRP A 423 -22.01 13.45 6.41
CA TRP A 423 -21.43 13.07 7.70
C TRP A 423 -19.95 13.45 7.71
N THR A 424 -19.45 13.96 8.83
CA THR A 424 -18.03 14.20 9.02
C THR A 424 -17.57 13.64 10.37
N GLY A 425 -16.38 13.02 10.41
CA GLY A 425 -15.86 12.43 11.65
C GLY A 425 -14.48 11.79 11.51
N GLN A 426 -13.82 11.56 12.64
CA GLN A 426 -12.46 11.00 12.70
C GLN A 426 -12.42 9.49 12.98
N SER A 427 -13.51 8.89 13.48
CA SER A 427 -13.59 7.47 13.82
C SER A 427 -14.68 6.75 13.02
N ALA A 428 -14.70 5.43 13.15
CA ALA A 428 -15.70 4.59 12.49
C ALA A 428 -17.09 4.68 13.16
N GLY A 429 -17.19 5.24 14.38
CA GLY A 429 -18.47 5.39 15.09
C GLY A 429 -19.28 6.59 14.60
N TRP A 430 -20.60 6.43 14.53
CA TRP A 430 -21.56 7.49 14.20
C TRP A 430 -22.72 7.54 15.20
N GLU A 431 -23.18 8.75 15.52
CA GLU A 431 -24.44 9.00 16.20
C GLU A 431 -25.39 9.77 15.28
N ALA A 432 -26.70 9.70 15.53
CA ALA A 432 -27.70 10.47 14.77
C ALA A 432 -27.39 11.98 14.75
N SER A 433 -26.76 12.49 15.81
CA SER A 433 -26.40 13.90 15.97
C SER A 433 -25.24 14.37 15.08
N ASP A 434 -24.46 13.44 14.52
CA ASP A 434 -23.31 13.75 13.64
C ASP A 434 -23.71 14.07 12.20
N PHE A 435 -24.89 13.62 11.77
CA PHE A 435 -25.36 13.79 10.40
C PHE A 435 -25.88 15.21 10.17
N PHE A 436 -25.35 15.84 9.13
CA PHE A 436 -25.76 17.13 8.63
C PHE A 436 -26.90 16.95 7.64
N TYR A 437 -27.94 17.75 7.82
CA TYR A 437 -29.08 17.87 6.91
C TYR A 437 -29.16 19.28 6.37
N ARG A 438 -29.71 19.44 5.17
CA ARG A 438 -29.88 20.76 4.54
C ARG A 438 -30.77 21.64 5.44
N VAL A 439 -30.39 22.90 5.56
CA VAL A 439 -31.19 23.96 6.20
C VAL A 439 -31.79 24.76 5.06
N ASP A 440 -33.03 24.44 4.74
CA ASP A 440 -33.83 25.07 3.68
C ASP A 440 -34.00 26.59 3.90
#